data_AF-U6KPG5-F1
#
_entry.id   AF-U6KPG5-F1
#
_cell.length_a   1.000
_cell.length_b   1.000
_cell.length_c   1.000
_cell.angle_alpha   90.00
_cell.angle_beta   90.00
_cell.angle_gamma   90.00
#
_symmetry.space_group_name_H-M   'P 1'
#
loop_
_entity.id
_entity.type
_entity.pdbx_description
1 polymer ?
#
loop_
_entity_poly.entity_id
_entity_poly.type
_entity_poly.pdbx_seq_one_letter_code
_entity_poly.pdbx_strand_id
1 'polypeptide(L)'
;MDARKLGSSVAVPLFYRPGLSVQRRGRAVLPLCFELRDLIRTWAAASSSSSSSSSSEGGSGSSSGEDGQVMVLDLLDLLLRAALQQQASPTRTDSALAQQRQQQQQQQQQQESLAELIDSGLWGLVPSSEALQQVQMMRARGVRKAQLHLSPDD
;
A
#
# COMPACT_ATOMS: atom_id res chain seq x y z
N MET A 1 -9.53 -15.71 20.50
CA MET A 1 -10.33 -15.55 19.26
C MET A 1 -9.48 -16.06 18.11
N ASP A 2 -9.87 -17.22 17.59
CA ASP A 2 -9.08 -18.03 16.66
C ASP A 2 -9.13 -17.51 15.21
N ALA A 3 -7.96 -17.20 14.65
CA ALA A 3 -7.78 -16.71 13.27
C ALA A 3 -7.92 -17.82 12.19
N ARG A 4 -8.79 -18.81 12.39
CA ARG A 4 -8.87 -20.03 11.53
C ARG A 4 -10.21 -20.25 10.84
N LYS A 5 -10.95 -19.20 10.49
CA LYS A 5 -12.10 -19.30 9.58
C LYS A 5 -12.20 -18.09 8.65
N LEU A 6 -11.24 -17.97 7.72
CA LEU A 6 -11.57 -17.38 6.42
C LEU A 6 -11.95 -18.54 5.50
N GLY A 7 -13.24 -18.70 5.25
CA GLY A 7 -13.72 -19.58 4.19
C GLY A 7 -13.21 -19.05 2.84
N SER A 8 -12.66 -19.94 2.02
CA SER A 8 -12.65 -19.89 0.54
C SER A 8 -12.88 -18.50 -0.09
N SER A 9 -12.03 -17.52 0.20
CA SER A 9 -12.06 -16.22 -0.45
C SER A 9 -10.77 -16.09 -1.25
N VAL A 10 -10.90 -15.74 -2.52
CA VAL A 10 -9.83 -15.50 -3.49
C VAL A 10 -9.12 -14.17 -3.15
N ALA A 11 -8.81 -13.96 -1.87
CA ALA A 11 -8.21 -12.73 -1.38
C ALA A 11 -6.70 -12.82 -1.58
N VAL A 12 -6.13 -11.84 -2.28
CA VAL A 12 -4.68 -11.72 -2.41
C VAL A 12 -4.21 -10.66 -1.41
N PRO A 13 -3.60 -11.07 -0.28
CA PRO A 13 -3.28 -10.13 0.79
C PRO A 13 -2.12 -9.21 0.40
N LEU A 14 -2.29 -7.94 0.72
CA LEU A 14 -1.27 -6.91 0.68
C LEU A 14 -1.01 -6.42 2.09
N PHE A 15 0.26 -6.28 2.45
CA PHE A 15 0.73 -5.82 3.75
C PHE A 15 1.27 -4.40 3.64
N TYR A 16 0.86 -3.54 4.55
CA TYR A 16 1.41 -2.18 4.66
C TYR A 16 1.51 -1.74 6.11
N ARG A 17 2.26 -0.67 6.35
CA ARG A 17 2.39 -0.03 7.66
C ARG A 17 2.02 1.44 7.54
N PRO A 18 1.04 1.95 8.30
CA PRO A 18 0.77 3.38 8.37
C PRO A 18 2.06 4.15 8.74
N GLY A 19 2.30 5.28 8.06
CA GLY A 19 3.50 6.09 8.28
C GLY A 19 4.77 5.60 7.54
N LEU A 20 4.76 4.41 6.93
CA LEU A 20 5.83 4.00 6.02
C LEU A 20 5.63 4.68 4.66
N SER A 21 6.66 5.33 4.14
CA SER A 21 6.67 5.86 2.78
C SER A 21 8.00 5.56 2.09
N VAL A 22 7.95 5.38 0.78
CA VAL A 22 9.12 5.21 -0.08
C VAL A 22 9.10 6.25 -1.19
N GLN A 23 10.28 6.71 -1.62
CA GLN A 23 10.35 7.72 -2.67
C GLN A 23 10.35 7.09 -4.07
N ARG A 24 9.37 7.43 -4.89
CA ARG A 24 9.22 6.98 -6.28
C ARG A 24 9.02 8.18 -7.18
N ARG A 25 9.94 8.40 -8.14
CA ARG A 25 9.89 9.53 -9.09
C ARG A 25 9.71 10.89 -8.37
N GLY A 26 10.43 11.09 -7.27
CA GLY A 26 10.36 12.31 -6.47
C GLY A 26 9.14 12.43 -5.54
N ARG A 27 8.20 11.48 -5.56
CA ARG A 27 7.01 11.48 -4.69
C ARG A 27 7.12 10.42 -3.60
N ALA A 28 6.67 10.75 -2.40
CA ALA A 28 6.47 9.77 -1.34
C ALA A 28 5.22 8.94 -1.66
N VAL A 29 5.34 7.60 -1.62
CA VAL A 29 4.24 6.67 -1.85
C VAL A 29 4.22 5.60 -0.76
N LEU A 30 3.05 5.10 -0.40
CA LEU A 30 2.89 3.96 0.50
C LEU A 30 3.26 2.65 -0.23
N PRO A 31 4.24 1.88 0.25
CA PRO A 31 4.51 0.55 -0.30
C PRO A 31 3.44 -0.46 0.17
N LEU A 32 2.84 -1.16 -0.78
CA LEU A 32 1.92 -2.28 -0.56
C LEU A 32 2.62 -3.58 -0.95
N CYS A 33 3.02 -4.38 0.04
CA CYS A 33 3.84 -5.58 -0.18
C CYS A 33 2.98 -6.84 -0.27
N PHE A 34 3.30 -7.74 -1.21
CA PHE A 34 2.65 -9.06 -1.26
C PHE A 34 3.15 -10.01 -0.16
N GLU A 35 4.33 -9.74 0.40
CA GLU A 35 4.88 -10.51 1.51
C GLU A 35 5.18 -9.63 2.72
N LEU A 36 4.84 -10.14 3.89
CA LEU A 36 5.17 -9.51 5.17
C LEU A 36 6.69 -9.31 5.36
N ARG A 37 7.50 -10.26 4.89
CA ARG A 37 8.97 -10.16 4.98
C ARG A 37 9.51 -8.98 4.19
N ASP A 38 8.92 -8.70 3.03
CA ASP A 38 9.30 -7.55 2.19
C ASP A 38 8.91 -6.23 2.85
N LEU A 39 7.74 -6.16 3.51
CA LEU A 39 7.35 -5.01 4.32
C LEU A 39 8.35 -4.74 5.45
N ILE A 40 8.72 -5.78 6.21
CA ILE A 40 9.67 -5.66 7.34
C ILE A 40 11.03 -5.16 6.84
N ARG A 41 11.53 -5.70 5.72
CA ARG A 41 12.80 -5.24 5.11
C ARG A 41 12.72 -3.78 4.66
N THR A 42 11.61 -3.40 4.04
CA THR A 42 11.37 -2.02 3.56
C THR A 42 11.34 -1.05 4.72
N TRP A 43 10.66 -1.41 5.82
CA TRP A 43 10.64 -0.62 7.05
C TRP A 43 12.03 -0.45 7.65
N ALA A 44 12.78 -1.55 7.82
CA ALA A 44 14.14 -1.50 8.38
C ALA A 44 15.08 -0.60 7.55
N ALA A 45 14.99 -0.65 6.22
CA ALA A 45 15.76 0.20 5.33
C ALA A 45 15.38 1.68 5.46
N ALA A 46 14.10 1.99 5.60
CA ALA A 46 13.61 3.35 5.81
C ALA A 46 14.09 3.92 7.15
N SER A 47 13.99 3.14 8.24
CA SER A 47 14.46 3.55 9.57
C SER A 47 15.98 3.73 9.67
N SER A 48 16.75 3.00 8.87
CA SER A 48 18.22 3.11 8.85
C SER A 48 18.70 4.33 8.07
N SER A 49 17.90 4.81 7.12
CA SER A 49 18.21 5.97 6.28
C SER A 49 18.04 7.30 7.03
N SER A 50 17.21 7.33 8.08
CA SER A 50 17.08 8.46 9.01
C SER A 50 18.30 8.66 9.92
N SER A 51 19.20 7.67 10.03
CA SER A 51 20.36 7.70 10.94
C SER A 51 21.70 8.08 10.29
N SER A 52 21.76 8.31 8.97
CA SER A 52 23.02 8.56 8.26
C SER A 52 23.32 10.03 7.91
N SER A 53 22.53 10.98 8.41
CA SER A 53 22.79 12.42 8.19
C SER A 53 22.55 13.23 9.45
N SER A 54 23.52 13.21 10.39
CA SER A 54 23.67 14.23 11.43
C SER A 54 25.05 14.14 12.10
N SER A 55 26.04 14.78 11.47
CA SER A 55 26.99 15.58 12.24
C SER A 55 26.38 16.96 12.43
N SER A 56 26.29 17.38 13.70
CA SER A 56 26.07 18.75 14.21
C SER A 56 24.62 19.30 14.28
N GLU A 57 24.33 19.86 15.46
CA GLU A 57 23.31 20.86 15.85
C GLU A 57 21.81 20.50 15.94
N GLY A 58 21.37 20.20 17.17
CA GLY A 58 20.18 20.78 17.82
C GLY A 58 18.84 20.82 17.07
N GLY A 59 17.98 19.84 17.34
CA GLY A 59 16.55 19.91 17.01
C GLY A 59 15.76 18.85 17.76
N SER A 60 15.08 19.24 18.83
CA SER A 60 14.11 18.41 19.53
C SER A 60 12.93 18.11 18.60
N GLY A 61 12.96 16.95 17.96
CA GLY A 61 11.86 16.39 17.18
C GLY A 61 11.55 14.99 17.66
N SER A 62 10.68 14.89 18.66
CA SER A 62 10.07 13.64 19.09
C SER A 62 9.25 13.07 17.93
N SER A 63 9.65 11.93 17.34
CA SER A 63 8.70 11.04 16.68
C SER A 63 8.74 9.70 17.39
N SER A 64 7.91 9.67 18.44
CA SER A 64 7.35 8.50 19.10
C SER A 64 7.54 7.21 18.30
N GLY A 65 8.18 6.22 18.92
CA GLY A 65 8.18 4.83 18.48
C GLY A 65 6.77 4.27 18.54
N GLU A 66 5.94 4.65 17.58
CA GLU A 66 4.68 3.99 17.33
C GLU A 66 5.04 2.64 16.72
N ASP A 67 4.83 1.56 17.48
CA ASP A 67 4.70 0.20 16.98
C ASP A 67 3.52 0.18 15.99
N GLY A 68 3.77 0.72 14.80
CA GLY A 68 2.83 0.82 13.71
C GLY A 68 2.40 -0.57 13.33
N GLN A 69 1.17 -0.90 13.72
CA GLN A 69 0.53 -2.16 13.42
C GLN A 69 0.59 -2.41 11.91
N VAL A 70 1.02 -3.61 11.53
CA VAL A 70 0.91 -4.05 10.14
C VAL A 70 -0.56 -4.23 9.81
N MET A 71 -0.99 -3.58 8.74
CA MET A 71 -2.34 -3.68 8.22
C MET A 71 -2.36 -4.58 6.98
N VAL A 72 -3.50 -5.24 6.77
CA VAL A 72 -3.72 -6.14 5.64
C VAL A 72 -4.86 -5.60 4.79
N LEU A 73 -4.63 -5.56 3.49
CA LEU A 73 -5.59 -5.16 2.47
C LEU A 73 -5.79 -6.31 1.47
N ASP A 74 -6.98 -6.44 0.90
CA ASP A 74 -7.19 -7.33 -0.25
C ASP A 74 -6.90 -6.56 -1.55
N LEU A 75 -6.03 -7.13 -2.40
CA LEU A 75 -5.73 -6.57 -3.71
C LEU A 75 -6.98 -6.39 -4.57
N LEU A 76 -7.94 -7.32 -4.52
CA LEU A 76 -9.15 -7.22 -5.35
C LEU A 76 -10.00 -6.01 -4.92
N ASP A 77 -10.17 -5.81 -3.62
CA ASP A 77 -10.87 -4.66 -3.08
C ASP A 77 -10.17 -3.35 -3.45
N LEU A 78 -8.83 -3.33 -3.38
CA LEU A 78 -8.02 -2.19 -3.80
C LEU A 78 -8.23 -1.86 -5.29
N LEU A 79 -8.16 -2.86 -6.16
CA LEU A 79 -8.32 -2.69 -7.60
C LEU A 79 -9.73 -2.24 -7.96
N LEU A 80 -10.76 -2.81 -7.33
CA LEU A 80 -12.14 -2.42 -7.55
C LEU A 80 -12.38 -0.96 -7.15
N ARG A 81 -11.88 -0.55 -5.99
CA ARG A 81 -11.96 0.85 -5.52
C ARG A 81 -11.24 1.80 -6.49
N ALA A 82 -10.02 1.46 -6.89
CA ALA A 82 -9.25 2.26 -7.85
C ALA A 82 -9.96 2.37 -9.21
N ALA A 83 -10.60 1.30 -9.69
CA ALA A 83 -11.35 1.31 -10.94
C ALA A 83 -12.61 2.18 -10.86
N LEU A 84 -13.36 2.09 -9.76
CA LEU A 84 -14.56 2.90 -9.53
C LEU A 84 -14.24 4.41 -9.46
N GLN A 85 -13.10 4.77 -8.86
CA GLN A 85 -12.67 6.17 -8.84
C GLN A 85 -12.37 6.74 -10.23
N GLN A 86 -11.80 5.94 -11.14
CA GLN A 86 -11.52 6.42 -12.50
C GLN A 86 -12.80 6.73 -13.30
N GLN A 87 -13.94 6.17 -12.89
CA GLN A 87 -15.26 6.47 -13.48
C GLN A 87 -15.95 7.66 -12.82
N ALA A 88 -15.61 7.98 -11.58
CA ALA A 88 -16.10 9.16 -10.87
C ALA A 88 -15.24 10.38 -11.21
N SER A 89 -15.56 11.06 -12.31
CA SER A 89 -15.10 12.44 -12.52
C SER A 89 -15.58 13.33 -11.36
N PRO A 90 -14.78 14.30 -10.87
CA PRO A 90 -15.12 15.04 -9.67
C PRO A 90 -16.21 16.08 -9.96
N THR A 91 -17.48 15.69 -9.82
CA THR A 91 -18.53 16.67 -9.52
C THR A 91 -18.31 17.16 -8.10
N ARG A 92 -17.71 18.34 -7.98
CA ARG A 92 -17.78 19.18 -6.79
C ARG A 92 -19.26 19.37 -6.41
N THR A 93 -19.70 18.70 -5.37
CA THR A 93 -20.86 18.95 -4.50
C THR A 93 -20.84 17.73 -3.57
N ASP A 94 -20.66 17.84 -2.26
CA ASP A 94 -21.58 18.53 -1.38
C ASP A 94 -20.92 18.88 -0.04
N SER A 95 -21.09 20.15 0.32
CA SER A 95 -20.76 20.72 1.62
C SER A 95 -21.86 20.47 2.67
N ALA A 96 -22.61 19.35 2.59
CA ALA A 96 -23.89 19.20 3.29
C ALA A 96 -24.01 18.02 4.29
N LEU A 97 -23.01 17.16 4.46
CA LEU A 97 -23.11 15.98 5.35
C LEU A 97 -22.27 16.04 6.64
N ALA A 98 -21.68 17.21 6.94
CA ALA A 98 -20.71 17.38 8.02
C ALA A 98 -21.29 17.36 9.46
N GLN A 99 -22.60 17.15 9.66
CA GLN A 99 -23.23 17.39 10.98
C GLN A 99 -23.82 16.17 11.72
N GLN A 100 -23.66 14.92 11.23
CA GLN A 100 -24.34 13.76 11.85
C GLN A 100 -23.46 12.56 12.27
N ARG A 101 -22.13 12.72 12.37
CA ARG A 101 -21.20 11.58 12.61
C ARG A 101 -20.37 11.67 13.90
N GLN A 102 -20.96 12.13 15.01
CA GLN A 102 -20.23 12.33 16.28
C GLN A 102 -20.34 11.19 17.33
N GLN A 103 -20.71 9.95 16.99
CA GLN A 103 -20.83 8.87 17.99
C GLN A 103 -20.26 7.48 17.67
N GLN A 104 -19.45 7.29 16.61
CA GLN A 104 -18.80 5.98 16.30
C GLN A 104 -17.31 6.08 15.93
N GLN A 105 -16.55 6.95 16.58
CA GLN A 105 -15.26 7.42 16.04
C GLN A 105 -14.00 6.59 16.32
N GLN A 106 -14.00 5.52 17.12
CA GLN A 106 -12.73 4.81 17.40
C GLN A 106 -12.37 3.68 16.43
N GLN A 107 -13.29 3.15 15.62
CA GLN A 107 -12.97 2.15 14.59
C GLN A 107 -13.02 2.68 13.14
N GLN A 108 -13.67 3.82 12.88
CA GLN A 108 -13.79 4.37 11.52
C GLN A 108 -12.56 5.15 11.04
N GLN A 109 -11.73 5.73 11.93
CA GLN A 109 -10.58 6.55 11.52
C GLN A 109 -9.50 5.77 10.74
N GLN A 110 -9.29 4.49 11.02
CA GLN A 110 -8.32 3.68 10.26
C GLN A 110 -8.84 3.28 8.88
N GLN A 111 -10.16 3.13 8.73
CA GLN A 111 -10.77 2.77 7.46
C GLN A 111 -10.92 3.98 6.54
N GLU A 112 -11.18 5.17 7.11
CA GLU A 112 -11.17 6.45 6.38
C GLU A 112 -9.75 6.80 5.91
N SER A 113 -8.71 6.62 6.73
CA SER A 113 -7.33 6.92 6.31
C SER A 113 -6.83 6.02 5.19
N LEU A 114 -7.25 4.74 5.17
CA LEU A 114 -6.96 3.84 4.06
C LEU A 114 -7.74 4.23 2.81
N ALA A 115 -9.02 4.61 2.94
CA ALA A 115 -9.81 5.09 1.82
C ALA A 115 -9.16 6.34 1.21
N GLU A 116 -8.86 7.37 2.01
CA GLU A 116 -8.16 8.58 1.56
C GLU A 116 -6.81 8.30 0.90
N LEU A 117 -6.06 7.34 1.42
CA LEU A 117 -4.75 7.02 0.89
C LEU A 117 -4.84 6.24 -0.44
N ILE A 118 -5.81 5.32 -0.56
CA ILE A 118 -6.13 4.67 -1.84
C ILE A 118 -6.60 5.71 -2.85
N ASP A 119 -7.47 6.61 -2.40
CA ASP A 119 -8.10 7.67 -3.18
C ASP A 119 -7.08 8.72 -3.66
N SER A 120 -6.02 8.96 -2.90
CA SER A 120 -4.92 9.83 -3.31
C SER A 120 -4.07 9.24 -4.45
N GLY A 121 -4.17 7.93 -4.70
CA GLY A 121 -3.34 7.21 -5.66
C GLY A 121 -1.85 7.16 -5.30
N LEU A 122 -1.47 7.60 -4.09
CA LEU A 122 -0.08 7.67 -3.61
C LEU A 122 0.37 6.36 -2.99
N TRP A 123 0.16 5.25 -3.70
CA TRP A 123 0.57 3.91 -3.29
C TRP A 123 1.28 3.17 -4.42
N GLY A 124 2.03 2.12 -4.08
CA GLY A 124 2.76 1.32 -5.05
C GLY A 124 2.83 -0.15 -4.65
N LEU A 125 2.54 -1.04 -5.60
CA LEU A 125 2.70 -2.47 -5.41
C LEU A 125 4.18 -2.84 -5.36
N VAL A 126 4.55 -3.61 -4.34
CA VAL A 126 5.86 -4.21 -4.16
C VAL A 126 5.71 -5.72 -4.32
N PRO A 127 6.08 -6.29 -5.49
CA PRO A 127 6.05 -7.73 -5.72
C PRO A 127 6.91 -8.46 -4.69
N SER A 128 6.63 -9.74 -4.47
CA SER A 128 7.48 -10.51 -3.58
C SER A 128 8.90 -10.64 -4.11
N SER A 129 9.87 -10.69 -3.20
CA SER A 129 11.28 -10.91 -3.56
C SER A 129 11.48 -12.21 -4.37
N GLU A 130 10.74 -13.28 -4.04
CA GLU A 130 10.80 -14.55 -4.78
C GLU A 130 10.26 -14.39 -6.21
N ALA A 131 9.12 -13.71 -6.38
CA ALA A 131 8.55 -13.43 -7.70
C ALA A 131 9.50 -12.58 -8.55
N LEU A 132 10.14 -11.57 -7.96
CA LEU A 132 11.16 -10.77 -8.65
C LEU A 132 12.34 -11.62 -9.09
N GLN A 133 12.84 -12.49 -8.22
CA GLN A 133 13.95 -13.38 -8.53
C GLN A 133 13.59 -14.35 -9.67
N GLN A 134 12.38 -14.91 -9.66
CA GLN A 134 11.89 -15.78 -10.72
C GLN A 134 11.81 -15.03 -12.06
N VAL A 135 11.25 -13.81 -12.07
CA VAL A 135 11.19 -12.97 -13.29
C VAL A 135 12.59 -12.65 -13.81
N GLN A 136 13.55 -12.38 -12.93
CA GLN A 136 14.95 -12.17 -13.32
C GLN A 136 15.57 -13.42 -13.95
N MET A 137 15.35 -14.60 -13.36
CA MET A 137 15.82 -15.87 -13.94
C MET A 137 15.19 -16.14 -15.31
N MET A 138 13.88 -15.88 -15.47
CA MET A 138 13.20 -16.04 -16.76
C MET A 138 13.76 -15.09 -17.82
N ARG A 139 14.05 -13.84 -17.45
CA ARG A 139 14.69 -12.87 -18.36
C ARG A 139 16.10 -13.32 -18.76
N ALA A 140 16.89 -13.79 -17.80
CA ALA A 140 18.24 -14.30 -18.04
C ALA A 140 18.23 -15.53 -18.97
N ARG A 141 17.18 -16.36 -18.91
CA ARG A 141 16.98 -17.52 -19.79
C ARG A 141 16.44 -17.16 -21.18
N GLY A 142 16.24 -15.88 -21.48
CA GLY A 142 15.71 -15.45 -22.77
C GLY A 142 14.24 -15.82 -22.99
N VAL A 143 13.46 -16.00 -21.91
CA VAL A 143 12.02 -16.28 -22.03
C VAL A 143 11.35 -15.11 -22.73
N ARG A 144 10.63 -15.40 -23.82
CA ARG A 144 9.88 -14.41 -24.59
C ARG A 144 8.90 -13.69 -23.68
N LYS A 145 8.78 -12.36 -23.85
CA LYS A 145 7.76 -11.57 -23.15
C LYS A 145 6.39 -12.17 -23.47
N ALA A 146 5.55 -12.35 -22.45
CA ALA A 146 4.16 -12.73 -22.67
C ALA A 146 3.52 -11.67 -23.58
N GLN A 147 2.99 -12.11 -24.72
CA GLN A 147 2.13 -11.30 -25.57
C GLN A 147 0.72 -11.42 -25.01
N LEU A 148 0.10 -10.28 -24.73
CA LEU A 148 -1.34 -10.21 -24.49
C LEU A 148 -1.99 -10.29 -25.86
N HIS A 149 -2.63 -11.43 -26.14
CA HIS A 149 -3.51 -11.56 -27.29
C HIS A 149 -4.78 -10.75 -26.95
N LEU A 150 -4.92 -9.60 -27.60
CA LEU A 150 -6.04 -8.69 -27.37
C LEU A 150 -7.24 -9.04 -28.26
N SER A 151 -7.06 -10.00 -29.17
CA SER A 151 -8.07 -10.49 -30.10
C SER A 151 -8.07 -12.02 -30.13
N PRO A 152 -9.23 -12.65 -30.42
CA PRO A 152 -9.31 -14.10 -30.61
C PRO A 152 -8.58 -14.61 -31.87
N ASP A 153 -8.16 -13.70 -32.76
CA ASP A 153 -7.48 -14.00 -34.04
C ASP A 153 -5.96 -13.74 -34.03
N ASP A 154 -5.36 -13.38 -32.88
CA ASP A 154 -3.89 -13.29 -32.72
C ASP A 154 -3.23 -14.64 -32.39
#